data_AF-A0A8H3EMM7-F1
#
_entry.id   AF-A0A8H3EMM7-F1
#
_cell.length_a   1.000
_cell.length_b   1.000
_cell.length_c   1.000
_cell.angle_alpha   90.00
_cell.angle_beta   90.00
_cell.angle_gamma   90.00
#
_symmetry.space_group_name_H-M   'P 1'
#
loop_
_entity.id
_entity.type
_entity.pdbx_description
1 polymer ?
#
loop_
_entity_poly.entity_id
_entity_poly.type
_entity_poly.pdbx_seq_one_letter_code
_entity_poly.pdbx_strand_id
1 'polypeptide(L)'
;MLSQISSYINLCASIFVLLSSFIGSDGAVPSPKASTELICPTLHASDCYPSTFQPTEEFQIVKDDQALPPGLHIRMNLATGIKEARLNVPEHEDVHSDLVIVEKPDSVDRHPEHIKNVGIGDQEESSNVPIPHDQTVLGESSRVRQPPFEPGEAATFEHGMSQLRNSSATISDLNATLVTLQDLCHSGNWGLKLTKDSNVTQFLVHIFLDVSQQLSFRSGAALLLATAIRNNPEALAAALAHFYNDGWPIDIWPNQPLEAVLLALLHEHSPKFLIRTVFLLSSLCQDQIQLRKFVMEGGLDHLLQVFQAEKGVEPDGDKLRGKIANFILDHIIQADFPEPSKDRVEYETFTYDENENPMSQQESWIIVDESLEIPEIPNPKRFEKNLKDWELAFDESRRVLSKKKTHESVVAWESVEAAREALRKRLASKANL
;
A
#
# COMPACT_ATOMS: atom_id res chain seq x y z
N MET A 1 21.25 -50.39 -41.41
CA MET A 1 20.55 -49.09 -41.41
C MET A 1 21.42 -48.05 -40.72
N LEU A 2 22.49 -47.61 -41.39
CA LEU A 2 23.44 -46.60 -40.92
C LEU A 2 23.98 -45.84 -42.14
N SER A 3 23.16 -44.95 -42.73
CA SER A 3 23.61 -44.04 -43.79
C SER A 3 22.76 -42.77 -43.94
N GLN A 4 22.25 -42.16 -42.86
CA GLN A 4 21.57 -40.86 -42.93
C GLN A 4 21.83 -39.96 -41.72
N ILE A 5 23.11 -39.65 -41.43
CA ILE A 5 23.48 -38.57 -40.49
C ILE A 5 24.70 -37.79 -41.00
N SER A 6 24.68 -37.31 -42.26
CA SER A 6 25.83 -36.56 -42.82
C SER A 6 25.48 -35.36 -43.70
N SER A 7 24.32 -34.72 -43.50
CA SER A 7 23.88 -33.63 -44.41
C SER A 7 23.44 -32.31 -43.75
N TYR A 8 23.76 -32.03 -42.48
CA TYR A 8 23.35 -30.77 -41.82
C TYR A 8 24.48 -29.94 -41.20
N ILE A 9 25.75 -30.21 -41.53
CA ILE A 9 26.90 -29.46 -40.98
C ILE A 9 27.48 -28.41 -41.97
N ASN A 10 26.96 -28.30 -43.20
CA ASN A 10 27.50 -27.40 -44.24
C ASN A 10 26.64 -26.15 -44.56
N LEU A 11 25.89 -25.61 -43.59
CA LEU A 11 25.10 -24.37 -43.76
C LEU A 11 25.56 -23.22 -42.86
N CYS A 12 26.87 -23.10 -42.61
CA CYS A 12 27.43 -22.01 -41.77
C CYS A 12 28.64 -21.26 -42.37
N ALA A 13 28.94 -21.40 -43.67
CA ALA A 13 30.22 -20.90 -44.21
C ALA A 13 30.13 -20.02 -45.48
N SER A 14 29.02 -19.31 -45.74
CA SER A 14 28.88 -18.55 -47.01
C SER A 14 28.24 -17.17 -46.92
N ILE A 15 28.19 -16.51 -45.75
CA ILE A 15 27.75 -15.10 -45.66
C ILE A 15 28.77 -14.31 -44.84
N PHE A 16 30.00 -14.27 -45.35
CA PHE A 16 30.98 -13.25 -45.01
C PHE A 16 31.62 -12.82 -46.33
N VAL A 17 31.82 -11.51 -46.49
CA VAL A 17 32.38 -10.79 -47.66
C VAL A 17 31.36 -10.40 -48.72
N LEU A 18 30.75 -9.22 -48.54
CA LEU A 18 30.74 -8.15 -49.56
C LEU A 18 30.65 -6.81 -48.84
N LEU A 19 31.76 -6.08 -48.88
CA LEU A 19 31.95 -4.75 -48.32
C LEU A 19 31.72 -3.70 -49.42
N SER A 20 31.19 -2.54 -49.00
CA SER A 20 31.42 -1.19 -49.55
C SER A 20 30.86 -0.82 -50.93
N SER A 21 29.86 0.08 -50.94
CA SER A 21 30.01 1.49 -51.38
C SER A 21 28.65 2.18 -51.52
N PHE A 22 28.27 3.04 -50.57
CA PHE A 22 27.44 4.22 -50.86
C PHE A 22 27.78 5.32 -49.84
N ILE A 23 28.55 6.30 -50.31
CA ILE A 23 28.78 7.59 -49.67
C ILE A 23 27.66 8.51 -50.16
N GLY A 24 26.91 9.14 -49.25
CA GLY A 24 25.80 10.00 -49.64
C GLY A 24 25.21 10.80 -48.48
N SER A 25 25.79 11.99 -48.28
CA SER A 25 25.22 13.22 -47.71
C SER A 25 24.61 13.19 -46.31
N ASP A 26 25.38 13.79 -45.40
CA ASP A 26 25.02 14.23 -44.06
C ASP A 26 23.95 15.34 -44.13
N GLY A 27 22.68 14.95 -44.05
CA GLY A 27 21.56 15.83 -43.80
C GLY A 27 21.22 15.74 -42.32
N ALA A 28 21.79 16.63 -41.51
CA ALA A 28 21.49 16.76 -40.09
C ALA A 28 20.00 17.07 -39.90
N VAL A 29 19.20 16.03 -39.66
CA VAL A 29 17.87 16.16 -39.07
C VAL A 29 18.11 16.61 -37.62
N PRO A 30 17.58 17.75 -37.17
CA PRO A 30 17.79 18.20 -35.81
C PRO A 30 17.12 17.20 -34.87
N SER A 31 17.97 16.48 -34.14
CA SER A 31 17.57 15.72 -32.95
C SER A 31 16.77 16.66 -32.04
N PRO A 32 15.59 16.26 -31.54
CA PRO A 32 14.85 17.09 -30.62
C PRO A 32 15.70 17.23 -29.37
N LYS A 33 16.26 18.43 -29.17
CA LYS A 33 16.94 18.81 -27.94
C LYS A 33 15.91 18.82 -26.81
N ALA A 34 15.69 17.67 -26.20
CA ALA A 34 15.37 17.63 -24.78
C ALA A 34 16.71 17.74 -24.07
N SER A 35 17.08 18.95 -23.66
CA SER A 35 18.14 19.13 -22.67
C SER A 35 17.62 18.51 -21.37
N THR A 36 17.86 17.22 -21.17
CA THR A 36 17.74 16.60 -19.85
C THR A 36 18.81 17.24 -18.99
N GLU A 37 18.38 18.16 -18.15
CA GLU A 37 19.21 18.71 -17.08
C GLU A 37 19.80 17.53 -16.29
N LEU A 38 21.12 17.48 -16.16
CA LEU A 38 21.81 16.37 -15.50
C LEU A 38 22.16 16.79 -14.07
N ILE A 39 21.85 15.93 -13.12
CA ILE A 39 22.28 16.06 -11.73
C ILE A 39 23.57 15.25 -11.60
N CYS A 40 24.62 15.90 -11.11
CA CYS A 40 25.92 15.28 -10.87
C CYS A 40 26.27 15.41 -9.38
N PRO A 41 26.33 14.32 -8.60
CA PRO A 41 26.67 14.37 -7.18
C PRO A 41 28.03 15.02 -6.93
N THR A 42 28.11 15.87 -5.91
CA THR A 42 29.34 16.61 -5.53
C THR A 42 30.51 15.69 -5.15
N LEU A 43 30.19 14.49 -4.63
CA LEU A 43 31.16 13.48 -4.21
C LEU A 43 31.68 12.63 -5.39
N HIS A 44 30.92 12.54 -6.49
CA HIS A 44 31.24 11.71 -7.65
C HIS A 44 30.81 12.40 -8.97
N ALA A 45 31.60 13.38 -9.41
CA ALA A 45 31.31 14.19 -10.60
C ALA A 45 31.19 13.41 -11.92
N SER A 46 31.54 12.11 -11.94
CA SER A 46 31.38 11.21 -13.09
C SER A 46 30.06 10.43 -13.10
N ASP A 47 29.28 10.41 -12.01
CA ASP A 47 27.99 9.70 -11.93
C ASP A 47 26.82 10.67 -12.15
N CYS A 48 26.79 11.30 -13.32
CA CYS A 48 25.70 12.20 -13.69
C CYS A 48 24.48 11.41 -14.17
N TYR A 49 23.29 11.80 -13.72
CA TYR A 49 22.02 11.19 -14.09
C TYR A 49 20.97 12.24 -14.46
N PRO A 50 19.91 11.88 -15.19
CA PRO A 50 18.86 12.82 -15.56
C PRO A 50 18.16 13.40 -14.33
N SER A 51 17.84 14.70 -14.36
CA SER A 51 17.11 15.39 -13.29
C SER A 51 15.69 14.87 -13.13
N THR A 52 15.09 14.36 -14.20
CA THR A 52 13.80 13.66 -14.15
C THR A 52 14.04 12.15 -14.19
N PHE A 53 13.43 11.43 -13.25
CA PHE A 53 13.46 9.97 -13.23
C PHE A 53 12.89 9.38 -14.53
N GLN A 54 13.55 8.35 -15.07
CA GLN A 54 13.14 7.65 -16.29
C GLN A 54 12.49 6.31 -15.92
N PRO A 55 11.15 6.26 -15.78
CA PRO A 55 10.46 5.06 -15.32
C PRO A 55 10.52 3.91 -16.34
N THR A 56 10.57 2.68 -15.83
CA THR A 56 10.43 1.42 -16.58
C THR A 56 9.34 0.56 -15.95
N GLU A 57 9.05 -0.62 -16.53
CA GLU A 57 8.06 -1.56 -16.00
C GLU A 57 8.48 -2.27 -14.70
N GLU A 58 9.79 -2.28 -14.42
CA GLU A 58 10.39 -2.83 -13.20
C GLU A 58 10.78 -1.71 -12.22
N PHE A 59 10.84 -2.02 -10.93
CA PHE A 59 11.30 -1.07 -9.92
C PHE A 59 12.77 -0.71 -10.13
N GLN A 60 13.02 0.58 -10.36
CA GLN A 60 14.38 1.14 -10.42
C GLN A 60 14.61 2.07 -9.23
N ILE A 61 15.87 2.17 -8.82
CA ILE A 61 16.31 3.08 -7.76
C ILE A 61 16.08 4.53 -8.20
N VAL A 62 15.40 5.30 -7.36
CA VAL A 62 15.29 6.75 -7.48
C VAL A 62 16.54 7.37 -6.88
N LYS A 63 17.34 8.07 -7.69
CA LYS A 63 18.53 8.78 -7.20
C LYS A 63 18.13 10.10 -6.55
N ASP A 64 19.04 10.62 -5.73
CA ASP A 64 18.84 11.88 -5.00
C ASP A 64 18.51 13.04 -5.94
N ASP A 65 17.69 13.97 -5.48
CA ASP A 65 17.25 15.16 -6.22
C ASP A 65 16.55 14.91 -7.58
N GLN A 66 16.26 13.64 -7.94
CA GLN A 66 15.48 13.35 -9.13
C GLN A 66 14.00 13.71 -8.96
N ALA A 67 13.48 14.51 -9.87
CA ALA A 67 12.06 14.77 -10.01
C ALA A 67 11.34 13.50 -10.49
N LEU A 68 10.33 13.08 -9.74
CA LEU A 68 9.49 11.94 -10.08
C LEU A 68 8.28 12.40 -10.91
N PRO A 69 8.09 11.87 -12.13
CA PRO A 69 6.85 12.03 -12.86
C PRO A 69 5.64 11.56 -12.04
N PRO A 70 4.46 12.22 -12.15
CA PRO A 70 3.24 11.76 -11.48
C PRO A 70 2.78 10.41 -12.03
N GLY A 71 2.07 9.63 -11.22
CA GLY A 71 1.50 8.34 -11.64
C GLY A 71 2.48 7.17 -11.63
N LEU A 72 3.56 7.24 -10.85
CA LEU A 72 4.48 6.10 -10.66
C LEU A 72 4.08 5.28 -9.44
N HIS A 73 4.32 3.97 -9.50
CA HIS A 73 4.29 3.12 -8.32
C HIS A 73 5.62 3.28 -7.59
N ILE A 74 5.58 3.92 -6.41
CA ILE A 74 6.77 4.21 -5.59
C ILE A 74 6.73 3.32 -4.35
N ARG A 75 7.87 2.70 -4.02
CA ARG A 75 8.06 1.96 -2.76
C ARG A 75 9.42 2.33 -2.14
N MET A 76 9.60 2.00 -0.87
CA MET A 76 10.89 2.11 -0.20
C MET A 76 11.40 0.71 0.12
N ASN A 77 12.62 0.41 -0.32
CA ASN A 77 13.29 -0.83 0.05
C ASN A 77 13.71 -0.74 1.51
N LEU A 78 13.08 -1.53 2.37
CA LEU A 78 13.25 -1.42 3.82
C LEU A 78 14.61 -1.92 4.34
N ALA A 79 15.34 -2.73 3.56
CA ALA A 79 16.68 -3.18 3.93
C ALA A 79 17.76 -2.10 3.68
N THR A 80 17.51 -1.21 2.72
CA THR A 80 18.49 -0.21 2.28
C THR A 80 18.04 1.23 2.50
N GLY A 81 16.76 1.46 2.82
CA GLY A 81 16.13 2.78 2.88
C GLY A 81 15.97 3.45 1.51
N ILE A 82 16.27 2.76 0.42
CA ILE A 82 16.34 3.35 -0.92
C ILE A 82 14.94 3.38 -1.55
N LYS A 83 14.55 4.54 -2.09
CA LYS A 83 13.30 4.69 -2.85
C LYS A 83 13.44 4.03 -4.21
N GLU A 84 12.43 3.28 -4.60
CA GLU A 84 12.32 2.65 -5.91
C GLU A 84 11.01 3.06 -6.57
N ALA A 85 11.02 3.29 -7.88
CA ALA A 85 9.83 3.65 -8.64
C ALA A 85 9.74 2.86 -9.96
N ARG A 86 8.51 2.62 -10.43
CA ARG A 86 8.22 2.04 -11.75
C ARG A 86 7.00 2.71 -12.39
N LEU A 87 6.85 2.54 -13.69
CA LEU A 87 5.69 2.98 -14.46
C LEU A 87 4.44 2.27 -13.93
N ASN A 88 3.37 3.01 -13.60
CA ASN A 88 2.04 2.41 -13.63
C ASN A 88 1.72 2.14 -15.10
N VAL A 89 2.06 0.96 -15.57
CA VAL A 89 1.39 0.43 -16.76
C VAL A 89 -0.07 0.26 -16.34
N PRO A 90 -1.04 0.86 -17.05
CA PRO A 90 -2.45 0.59 -16.79
C PRO A 90 -2.77 -0.83 -17.27
N GLU A 91 -2.30 -1.83 -16.53
CA GLU A 91 -3.02 -3.09 -16.43
C GLU A 91 -4.09 -2.86 -15.37
N HIS A 92 -5.28 -2.53 -15.89
CA HIS A 92 -6.58 -2.58 -15.23
C HIS A 92 -6.66 -1.97 -13.83
N GLU A 93 -7.26 -0.77 -13.76
CA GLU A 93 -7.94 -0.20 -12.59
C GLU A 93 -7.63 -0.94 -11.28
N ASP A 94 -6.57 -0.53 -10.59
CA ASP A 94 -6.44 -0.80 -9.17
C ASP A 94 -7.73 -0.30 -8.53
N VAL A 95 -8.61 -1.25 -8.18
CA VAL A 95 -9.97 -1.01 -7.69
C VAL A 95 -9.91 -0.13 -6.44
N HIS A 96 -9.94 1.18 -6.66
CA HIS A 96 -10.50 2.13 -5.72
C HIS A 96 -11.96 1.75 -5.60
N SER A 97 -12.34 1.36 -4.37
CA SER A 97 -13.70 1.27 -3.85
C SER A 97 -14.81 1.20 -4.91
N ASP A 98 -15.31 -0.01 -5.18
CA ASP A 98 -16.66 -0.18 -5.73
C ASP A 98 -17.64 0.55 -4.78
N LEU A 99 -17.99 1.79 -5.12
CA LEU A 99 -19.09 2.53 -4.54
C LEU A 99 -20.35 1.73 -4.87
N VAL A 100 -20.94 1.11 -3.86
CA VAL A 100 -22.26 0.50 -3.97
C VAL A 100 -23.26 1.64 -4.19
N ILE A 101 -23.63 1.87 -5.44
CA ILE A 101 -24.75 2.75 -5.79
C ILE A 101 -26.02 2.11 -5.22
N VAL A 102 -26.57 2.70 -4.17
CA VAL A 102 -27.93 2.39 -3.74
C VAL A 102 -28.87 2.95 -4.78
N GLU A 103 -29.52 2.07 -5.56
CA GLU A 103 -30.58 2.44 -6.49
C GLU A 103 -31.70 3.19 -5.71
N LYS A 104 -31.86 4.48 -5.99
CA LYS A 104 -33.07 5.22 -5.62
C LYS A 104 -34.16 4.91 -6.66
N PRO A 105 -35.41 4.67 -6.26
CA PRO A 105 -36.49 4.46 -7.21
C PRO A 105 -36.82 5.73 -8.00
N ASP A 106 -37.19 5.49 -9.25
CA ASP A 106 -37.32 6.43 -10.36
C ASP A 106 -38.25 7.65 -10.14
N SER A 107 -37.76 8.76 -10.69
CA SER A 107 -38.44 9.79 -11.47
C SER A 107 -39.79 10.38 -11.01
N VAL A 108 -39.78 11.71 -10.82
CA VAL A 108 -40.83 12.56 -11.42
C VAL A 108 -40.16 13.66 -12.24
N ASP A 109 -40.43 13.58 -13.55
CA ASP A 109 -40.17 14.59 -14.57
C ASP A 109 -40.57 16.01 -14.16
N ARG A 110 -39.71 16.99 -14.48
CA ARG A 110 -40.12 18.19 -15.21
C ARG A 110 -38.93 18.93 -15.85
N HIS A 111 -39.11 19.19 -17.14
CA HIS A 111 -38.21 19.80 -18.15
C HIS A 111 -37.67 21.20 -17.83
N PRO A 112 -36.64 21.67 -18.58
CA PRO A 112 -35.86 22.87 -18.33
C PRO A 112 -36.48 24.12 -18.96
N GLU A 113 -36.25 25.28 -18.34
CA GLU A 113 -36.37 26.57 -19.01
C GLU A 113 -35.05 27.33 -19.04
N HIS A 114 -34.96 28.18 -20.04
CA HIS A 114 -33.79 28.65 -20.74
C HIS A 114 -33.61 30.16 -20.48
N ILE A 115 -32.36 30.65 -20.58
CA ILE A 115 -31.92 32.03 -20.90
C ILE A 115 -31.96 33.09 -19.77
N LYS A 116 -30.77 33.59 -19.35
CA LYS A 116 -30.21 34.89 -19.79
C LYS A 116 -28.82 35.22 -19.21
N ASN A 117 -27.87 35.38 -20.14
CA ASN A 117 -26.62 36.12 -19.99
C ASN A 117 -26.90 37.61 -19.73
N VAL A 118 -26.19 38.18 -18.76
CA VAL A 118 -25.70 39.58 -18.64
C VAL A 118 -24.51 39.48 -17.67
N GLY A 119 -23.33 40.06 -17.83
CA GLY A 119 -22.75 41.01 -18.76
C GLY A 119 -21.34 41.33 -18.23
N ILE A 120 -20.46 41.66 -19.15
CA ILE A 120 -19.03 41.98 -19.01
C ILE A 120 -18.80 43.17 -18.06
N GLY A 121 -17.70 43.11 -17.30
CA GLY A 121 -17.18 44.22 -16.50
C GLY A 121 -15.72 43.99 -16.15
N ASP A 122 -14.84 44.51 -17.01
CA ASP A 122 -13.38 44.54 -16.90
C ASP A 122 -12.93 45.37 -15.68
N GLN A 123 -11.93 44.88 -14.92
CA GLN A 123 -10.89 45.71 -14.30
C GLN A 123 -9.58 44.91 -14.17
N GLU A 124 -8.64 45.23 -15.07
CA GLU A 124 -7.20 45.07 -14.86
C GLU A 124 -6.69 46.15 -13.90
N GLU A 125 -5.82 45.79 -12.95
CA GLU A 125 -4.69 46.60 -12.42
C GLU A 125 -3.91 45.70 -11.43
N SER A 126 -2.76 45.13 -11.82
CA SER A 126 -1.41 45.72 -11.81
C SER A 126 -0.74 45.80 -10.42
N SER A 127 0.26 44.92 -10.28
CA SER A 127 1.60 45.18 -9.71
C SER A 127 1.75 45.59 -8.23
N ASN A 128 2.33 44.71 -7.42
CA ASN A 128 3.74 44.85 -6.98
C ASN A 128 4.12 43.80 -5.94
N VAL A 129 5.12 43.00 -6.30
CA VAL A 129 5.94 42.21 -5.38
C VAL A 129 7.00 43.13 -4.77
N PRO A 130 7.26 43.04 -3.46
CA PRO A 130 8.60 43.30 -2.95
C PRO A 130 9.22 42.01 -2.38
N ILE A 131 10.29 41.54 -3.02
CA ILE A 131 11.31 40.66 -2.42
C ILE A 131 12.23 41.55 -1.58
N PRO A 132 12.62 41.12 -0.36
CA PRO A 132 14.04 41.18 -0.07
C PRO A 132 14.61 39.97 0.71
N HIS A 133 15.71 39.45 0.15
CA HIS A 133 16.94 38.97 0.79
C HIS A 133 16.94 37.74 1.72
N ASP A 134 17.31 36.61 1.11
CA ASP A 134 18.43 35.71 1.46
C ASP A 134 19.00 35.81 2.89
N GLN A 135 18.62 34.84 3.73
CA GLN A 135 19.52 34.22 4.69
C GLN A 135 19.33 32.70 4.64
N THR A 136 20.27 32.07 3.94
CA THR A 136 20.73 30.68 4.09
C THR A 136 20.62 30.13 5.51
N VAL A 137 19.71 29.17 5.72
CA VAL A 137 19.87 28.10 6.71
C VAL A 137 19.54 26.78 6.02
N LEU A 138 20.58 25.97 5.88
CA LEU A 138 20.54 24.59 5.39
C LEU A 138 19.80 23.70 6.38
N GLY A 139 18.89 22.87 5.86
CA GLY A 139 18.47 21.62 6.50
C GLY A 139 17.00 21.55 6.90
N GLU A 140 16.09 21.37 5.94
CA GLU A 140 14.78 20.78 6.22
C GLU A 140 14.47 19.68 5.21
N SER A 141 14.27 18.48 5.77
CA SER A 141 13.89 17.24 5.10
C SER A 141 12.76 17.45 4.09
N SER A 142 12.88 16.80 2.93
CA SER A 142 11.91 16.76 1.84
C SER A 142 10.52 16.26 2.29
N ARG A 143 9.75 17.12 2.95
CA ARG A 143 8.30 16.98 3.08
C ARG A 143 7.71 17.46 1.77
N VAL A 144 7.29 16.52 0.92
CA VAL A 144 6.43 16.83 -0.22
C VAL A 144 5.19 17.54 0.36
N ARG A 145 5.07 18.85 0.13
CA ARG A 145 3.87 19.59 0.51
C ARG A 145 2.70 19.01 -0.29
N GLN A 146 1.78 18.36 0.42
CA GLN A 146 0.49 18.01 -0.16
C GLN A 146 -0.22 19.29 -0.63
N PRO A 147 -1.02 19.21 -1.71
CA PRO A 147 -1.83 20.35 -2.14
C PRO A 147 -2.66 20.85 -0.96
N PRO A 148 -2.86 22.18 -0.84
CA PRO A 148 -3.70 22.74 0.21
C PRO A 148 -5.11 22.12 0.14
N PHE A 149 -5.68 21.82 1.30
CA PHE A 149 -7.01 21.23 1.43
C PHE A 149 -8.06 22.02 0.64
N GLU A 150 -8.97 21.30 -0.02
CA GLU A 150 -10.10 21.95 -0.69
C GLU A 150 -10.98 22.68 0.35
N PRO A 151 -11.54 23.85 0.02
CA PRO A 151 -12.40 24.59 0.94
C PRO A 151 -13.59 23.72 1.40
N GLY A 152 -13.65 23.42 2.70
CA GLY A 152 -14.75 22.68 3.31
C GLY A 152 -14.42 21.25 3.74
N GLU A 153 -13.31 20.66 3.29
CA GLU A 153 -12.90 19.31 3.72
C GLU A 153 -12.76 19.19 5.24
N ALA A 154 -12.18 20.21 5.87
CA ALA A 154 -12.04 20.25 7.33
C ALA A 154 -13.39 20.23 8.07
N ALA A 155 -14.39 20.96 7.56
CA ALA A 155 -15.72 20.98 8.17
C ALA A 155 -16.43 19.63 7.98
N THR A 156 -16.30 19.03 6.79
CA THR A 156 -16.81 17.69 6.48
C THR A 156 -16.18 16.63 7.37
N PHE A 157 -14.86 16.69 7.55
CA PHE A 157 -14.11 15.79 8.44
C PHE A 157 -14.59 15.91 9.89
N GLU A 158 -14.63 17.13 10.43
CA GLU A 158 -15.09 17.36 11.81
C GLU A 158 -16.54 16.90 12.03
N HIS A 159 -17.40 17.13 11.03
CA HIS A 159 -18.77 16.63 11.08
C HIS A 159 -18.81 15.10 11.14
N GLY A 160 -18.06 14.41 10.27
CA GLY A 160 -17.96 12.95 10.29
C GLY A 160 -17.42 12.40 11.61
N MET A 161 -16.34 12.99 12.14
CA MET A 161 -15.79 12.63 13.44
C MET A 161 -16.82 12.82 14.56
N SER A 162 -17.60 13.91 14.53
CA SER A 162 -18.66 14.15 15.52
C SER A 162 -19.78 13.11 15.48
N GLN A 163 -20.11 12.59 14.29
CA GLN A 163 -21.10 11.52 14.14
C GLN A 163 -20.57 10.17 14.64
N LEU A 164 -19.29 9.86 14.39
CA LEU A 164 -18.69 8.63 14.90
C LEU A 164 -18.58 8.64 16.44
N ARG A 165 -18.33 9.81 17.06
CA ARG A 165 -18.29 9.96 18.51
C ARG A 165 -19.67 9.82 19.16
N ASN A 166 -20.71 10.33 18.51
CA ASN A 166 -22.06 10.40 19.07
C ASN A 166 -22.99 9.42 18.35
N SER A 167 -23.23 8.25 18.95
CA SER A 167 -24.05 7.15 18.39
C SER A 167 -25.55 7.46 18.21
N SER A 168 -25.95 8.73 18.12
CA SER A 168 -27.33 9.16 17.86
C SER A 168 -27.71 9.14 16.37
N ALA A 169 -26.75 8.94 15.47
CA ALA A 169 -26.97 8.86 14.03
C ALA A 169 -27.59 7.51 13.62
N THR A 170 -28.34 7.49 12.50
CA THR A 170 -28.86 6.23 11.96
C THR A 170 -27.73 5.39 11.33
N ILE A 171 -27.92 4.08 11.18
CA ILE A 171 -26.93 3.20 10.51
C ILE A 171 -26.66 3.66 9.06
N SER A 172 -27.68 4.20 8.38
CA SER A 172 -27.52 4.75 7.03
C SER A 172 -26.61 5.98 7.03
N ASP A 173 -26.79 6.88 7.99
CA ASP A 173 -25.96 8.08 8.13
C ASP A 173 -24.52 7.71 8.51
N LEU A 174 -24.36 6.75 9.42
CA LEU A 174 -23.05 6.24 9.82
C LEU A 174 -22.31 5.58 8.64
N ASN A 175 -22.99 4.79 7.82
CA ASN A 175 -22.39 4.24 6.59
C ASN A 175 -21.95 5.33 5.62
N ALA A 176 -22.77 6.35 5.39
CA ALA A 176 -22.42 7.49 4.54
C ALA A 176 -21.21 8.27 5.10
N THR A 177 -21.15 8.41 6.43
CA THR A 177 -20.03 9.02 7.14
C THR A 177 -18.74 8.21 7.00
N LEU A 178 -18.80 6.88 7.09
CA LEU A 178 -17.62 6.03 6.86
C LEU A 178 -17.07 6.22 5.44
N VAL A 179 -17.93 6.25 4.42
CA VAL A 179 -17.51 6.50 3.03
C VAL A 179 -16.88 7.88 2.88
N THR A 180 -17.53 8.91 3.41
CA THR A 180 -17.02 10.29 3.34
C THR A 180 -15.65 10.43 4.01
N LEU A 181 -15.47 9.81 5.18
CA LEU A 181 -14.19 9.84 5.89
C LEU A 181 -13.12 8.99 5.21
N GLN A 182 -13.49 7.89 4.52
CA GLN A 182 -12.53 7.06 3.78
C GLN A 182 -11.82 7.87 2.69
N ASP A 183 -12.58 8.67 1.93
CA ASP A 183 -12.05 9.50 0.86
C ASP A 183 -11.06 10.54 1.41
N LEU A 184 -11.41 11.18 2.53
CA LEU A 184 -10.55 12.18 3.18
C LEU A 184 -9.29 11.54 3.80
N CYS A 185 -9.44 10.43 4.51
CA CYS A 185 -8.35 9.75 5.22
C CYS A 185 -7.34 9.08 4.30
N HIS A 186 -7.60 9.02 2.99
CA HIS A 186 -6.58 8.65 2.01
C HIS A 186 -5.38 9.62 2.02
N SER A 187 -5.60 10.88 2.43
CA SER A 187 -4.51 11.80 2.71
C SER A 187 -3.94 11.59 4.12
N GLY A 188 -2.60 11.59 4.22
CA GLY A 188 -1.90 11.27 5.47
C GLY A 188 -2.32 12.13 6.68
N ASN A 189 -2.64 13.42 6.47
CA ASN A 189 -3.01 14.32 7.57
C ASN A 189 -4.37 13.99 8.19
N TRP A 190 -5.37 13.66 7.36
CA TRP A 190 -6.69 13.28 7.86
C TRP A 190 -6.67 11.91 8.54
N GLY A 191 -5.89 10.96 7.98
CA GLY A 191 -5.67 9.66 8.59
C GLY A 191 -5.08 9.75 10.00
N LEU A 192 -4.01 10.55 10.18
CA LEU A 192 -3.39 10.77 11.50
C LEU A 192 -4.36 11.43 12.48
N LYS A 193 -5.14 12.41 12.02
CA LYS A 193 -6.10 13.10 12.88
C LYS A 193 -7.22 12.17 13.35
N LEU A 194 -7.66 11.25 12.49
CA LEU A 194 -8.63 10.21 12.85
C LEU A 194 -8.05 9.27 13.90
N THR A 195 -6.84 8.76 13.69
CA THR A 195 -6.26 7.74 14.57
C THR A 195 -5.74 8.29 15.90
N LYS A 196 -5.55 9.61 16.02
CA LYS A 196 -5.31 10.25 17.33
C LYS A 196 -6.53 10.25 18.24
N ASP A 197 -7.73 10.10 17.70
CA ASP A 197 -8.94 10.02 18.52
C ASP A 197 -9.16 8.57 19.00
N SER A 198 -8.89 8.36 20.29
CA SER A 198 -9.03 7.04 20.94
C SER A 198 -10.46 6.51 20.86
N ASN A 199 -11.48 7.36 21.08
CA ASN A 199 -12.88 6.93 21.06
C ASN A 199 -13.30 6.47 19.65
N VAL A 200 -12.90 7.22 18.62
CA VAL A 200 -13.22 6.85 17.22
C VAL A 200 -12.46 5.59 16.82
N THR A 201 -11.17 5.49 17.14
CA THR A 201 -10.35 4.32 16.80
C THR A 201 -10.89 3.06 17.46
N GLN A 202 -11.21 3.11 18.76
CA GLN A 202 -11.82 1.99 19.49
C GLN A 202 -13.20 1.64 18.93
N PHE A 203 -14.02 2.64 18.60
CA PHE A 203 -15.33 2.41 17.99
C PHE A 203 -15.20 1.65 16.66
N LEU A 204 -14.26 2.02 15.79
CA LEU A 204 -14.05 1.33 14.51
C LEU A 204 -13.62 -0.12 14.70
N VAL A 205 -12.72 -0.40 15.65
CA VAL A 205 -12.30 -1.77 15.97
C VAL A 205 -13.46 -2.59 16.54
N HIS A 206 -14.27 -1.99 17.43
CA HIS A 206 -15.44 -2.66 18.00
C HIS A 206 -16.48 -3.02 16.93
N ILE A 207 -16.85 -2.05 16.08
CA ILE A 207 -17.80 -2.28 14.99
C ILE A 207 -17.30 -3.33 14.00
N PHE A 208 -16.00 -3.35 13.68
CA PHE A 208 -15.43 -4.35 12.78
C PHE A 208 -15.76 -5.79 13.20
N LEU A 209 -15.78 -6.06 14.51
CA LEU A 209 -16.02 -7.38 15.08
C LEU A 209 -17.44 -7.66 15.53
N ASP A 210 -18.26 -6.62 15.69
CA ASP A 210 -19.62 -6.79 16.14
C ASP A 210 -20.46 -7.48 15.06
N VAL A 211 -20.58 -8.81 15.17
CA VAL A 211 -21.36 -9.67 14.26
C VAL A 211 -22.85 -9.35 14.26
N SER A 212 -23.35 -8.56 15.22
CA SER A 212 -24.73 -8.08 15.21
C SER A 212 -24.94 -6.91 14.23
N GLN A 213 -23.86 -6.26 13.78
CA GLN A 213 -23.92 -5.15 12.83
C GLN A 213 -24.02 -5.64 11.39
N GLN A 214 -24.52 -4.75 10.53
CA GLN A 214 -24.58 -4.99 9.09
C GLN A 214 -23.19 -5.18 8.49
N LEU A 215 -23.04 -6.14 7.58
CA LEU A 215 -21.79 -6.45 6.91
C LEU A 215 -21.14 -5.22 6.26
N SER A 216 -21.94 -4.33 5.66
CA SER A 216 -21.47 -3.06 5.06
C SER A 216 -20.84 -2.14 6.09
N PHE A 217 -21.42 -2.02 7.28
CA PHE A 217 -20.94 -1.16 8.34
C PHE A 217 -19.64 -1.69 8.94
N ARG A 218 -19.58 -3.00 9.22
CA ARG A 218 -18.36 -3.68 9.68
C ARG A 218 -17.22 -3.56 8.64
N SER A 219 -17.54 -3.77 7.37
CA SER A 219 -16.59 -3.65 6.25
C SER A 219 -16.10 -2.21 6.07
N GLY A 220 -16.99 -1.23 6.23
CA GLY A 220 -16.66 0.18 6.14
C GLY A 220 -15.73 0.63 7.27
N ALA A 221 -15.93 0.10 8.48
CA ALA A 221 -15.06 0.39 9.61
C ALA A 221 -13.63 -0.13 9.37
N ALA A 222 -13.50 -1.39 8.91
CA ALA A 222 -12.22 -1.97 8.52
C ALA A 222 -11.52 -1.16 7.43
N LEU A 223 -12.29 -0.75 6.41
CA LEU A 223 -11.75 0.01 5.29
C LEU A 223 -11.29 1.41 5.70
N LEU A 224 -12.05 2.12 6.54
CA LEU A 224 -11.68 3.45 7.04
C LEU A 224 -10.41 3.38 7.89
N LEU A 225 -10.31 2.42 8.80
CA LEU A 225 -9.11 2.24 9.60
C LEU A 225 -7.89 1.89 8.72
N ALA A 226 -8.08 1.00 7.74
CA ALA A 226 -7.02 0.63 6.81
C ALA A 226 -6.54 1.81 5.95
N THR A 227 -7.45 2.62 5.40
CA THR A 227 -7.04 3.78 4.58
C THR A 227 -6.35 4.85 5.40
N ALA A 228 -6.74 5.06 6.65
CA ALA A 228 -6.11 6.04 7.54
C ALA A 228 -4.64 5.70 7.87
N ILE A 229 -4.32 4.42 8.06
CA ILE A 229 -2.98 3.96 8.48
C ILE A 229 -2.07 3.55 7.31
N ARG A 230 -2.64 3.22 6.14
CA ARG A 230 -1.85 2.74 5.00
C ARG A 230 -0.87 3.80 4.51
N ASN A 231 0.40 3.41 4.41
CA ASN A 231 1.53 4.28 4.06
C ASN A 231 1.66 5.50 4.99
N ASN A 232 1.19 5.37 6.23
CA ASN A 232 1.16 6.44 7.22
C ASN A 232 1.64 5.93 8.59
N PRO A 233 2.97 5.83 8.80
CA PRO A 233 3.54 5.26 10.02
C PRO A 233 3.15 6.05 11.28
N GLU A 234 2.96 7.38 11.16
CA GLU A 234 2.49 8.22 12.26
C GLU A 234 1.06 7.86 12.67
N ALA A 235 0.16 7.69 11.69
CA ALA A 235 -1.22 7.30 11.97
C ALA A 235 -1.32 5.87 12.51
N LEU A 236 -0.48 4.96 12.01
CA LEU A 236 -0.38 3.59 12.52
C LEU A 236 0.09 3.58 13.98
N ALA A 237 1.17 4.31 14.31
CA ALA A 237 1.66 4.43 15.67
C ALA A 237 0.60 5.03 16.61
N ALA A 238 -0.09 6.10 16.19
CA ALA A 238 -1.17 6.70 16.96
C ALA A 238 -2.34 5.72 17.18
N ALA A 239 -2.76 4.98 16.15
CA ALA A 239 -3.82 3.98 16.26
C ALA A 239 -3.48 2.89 17.27
N LEU A 240 -2.22 2.42 17.28
CA LEU A 240 -1.75 1.36 18.15
C LEU A 240 -1.53 1.84 19.60
N ALA A 241 -1.09 3.08 19.81
CA ALA A 241 -0.77 3.64 21.13
C ALA A 241 -1.95 3.58 22.12
N HIS A 242 -3.18 3.75 21.63
CA HIS A 242 -4.41 3.66 22.43
C HIS A 242 -4.61 2.30 23.10
N PHE A 243 -3.94 1.25 22.58
CA PHE A 243 -4.08 -0.11 23.07
C PHE A 243 -2.84 -0.62 23.83
N TYR A 244 -1.82 0.22 23.97
CA TYR A 244 -0.61 -0.07 24.75
C TYR A 244 -0.52 0.74 26.04
N ASN A 245 -1.05 1.97 26.05
CA ASN A 245 -0.85 2.91 27.16
C ASN A 245 -2.01 2.98 28.17
N ASP A 246 -3.23 2.63 27.75
CA ASP A 246 -4.38 2.64 28.64
C ASP A 246 -4.53 1.25 29.23
N GLY A 247 -4.33 1.12 30.55
CA GLY A 247 -4.54 -0.11 31.34
C GLY A 247 -6.00 -0.57 31.31
N TRP A 248 -6.46 -0.94 30.12
CA TRP A 248 -7.81 -1.35 29.81
C TRP A 248 -8.09 -2.65 30.55
N PRO A 249 -9.30 -2.82 31.12
CA PRO A 249 -9.70 -4.09 31.70
C PRO A 249 -9.51 -5.20 30.67
N ILE A 250 -8.74 -6.22 31.05
CA ILE A 250 -8.39 -7.44 30.29
C ILE A 250 -9.64 -8.18 29.72
N ASP A 251 -10.84 -7.75 30.08
CA ASP A 251 -12.10 -8.46 29.88
C ASP A 251 -12.88 -8.06 28.62
N ILE A 252 -12.46 -7.07 27.81
CA ILE A 252 -13.12 -6.75 26.54
C ILE A 252 -12.21 -7.10 25.35
N TRP A 253 -12.20 -8.39 25.07
CA TRP A 253 -11.58 -8.96 23.89
C TRP A 253 -12.24 -8.44 22.60
N PRO A 254 -11.47 -8.15 21.52
CA PRO A 254 -10.01 -8.05 21.46
C PRO A 254 -9.50 -6.65 21.72
N ASN A 255 -8.30 -6.60 22.29
CA ASN A 255 -7.70 -5.36 22.76
C ASN A 255 -6.91 -4.64 21.66
N GLN A 256 -6.70 -5.22 20.47
CA GLN A 256 -5.88 -4.60 19.41
C GLN A 256 -6.43 -4.85 17.99
N PRO A 257 -6.18 -3.95 17.02
CA PRO A 257 -6.59 -4.13 15.63
C PRO A 257 -6.09 -5.43 14.99
N LEU A 258 -4.87 -5.88 15.30
CA LEU A 258 -4.33 -7.12 14.74
C LEU A 258 -5.03 -8.37 15.30
N GLU A 259 -5.32 -8.39 16.60
CA GLU A 259 -6.08 -9.48 17.24
C GLU A 259 -7.49 -9.55 16.66
N ALA A 260 -8.11 -8.39 16.46
CA ALA A 260 -9.40 -8.29 15.77
C ALA A 260 -9.34 -8.92 14.38
N VAL A 261 -8.30 -8.60 13.59
CA VAL A 261 -8.10 -9.18 12.26
C VAL A 261 -7.94 -10.70 12.34
N LEU A 262 -7.16 -11.23 13.27
CA LEU A 262 -6.94 -12.66 13.42
C LEU A 262 -8.22 -13.41 13.80
N LEU A 263 -9.05 -12.85 14.67
CA LEU A 263 -10.38 -13.42 14.99
C LEU A 263 -11.31 -13.39 13.78
N ALA A 264 -11.31 -12.29 13.03
CA ALA A 264 -12.08 -12.18 11.81
C ALA A 264 -11.68 -13.25 10.79
N LEU A 265 -10.39 -13.51 10.62
CA LEU A 265 -9.89 -14.58 9.74
C LEU A 265 -10.33 -15.98 10.18
N LEU A 266 -10.56 -16.19 11.49
CA LEU A 266 -11.00 -17.48 12.04
C LEU A 266 -12.49 -17.73 11.92
N HIS A 267 -13.31 -16.69 12.02
CA HIS A 267 -14.76 -16.84 12.24
C HIS A 267 -15.63 -16.31 11.10
N GLU A 268 -15.11 -15.42 10.26
CA GLU A 268 -15.88 -14.87 9.15
C GLU A 268 -15.73 -15.71 7.88
N HIS A 269 -16.81 -15.82 7.12
CA HIS A 269 -16.86 -16.60 5.88
C HIS A 269 -17.31 -15.76 4.68
N SER A 270 -17.65 -14.48 4.88
CA SER A 270 -18.00 -13.60 3.77
C SER A 270 -16.73 -13.13 3.04
N PRO A 271 -16.54 -13.47 1.74
CA PRO A 271 -15.33 -13.07 1.03
C PRO A 271 -15.23 -11.54 0.88
N LYS A 272 -16.39 -10.86 0.74
CA LYS A 272 -16.46 -9.39 0.68
C LYS A 272 -15.91 -8.72 1.92
N PHE A 273 -16.22 -9.25 3.09
CA PHE A 273 -15.68 -8.74 4.35
C PHE A 273 -14.20 -9.11 4.50
N LEU A 274 -13.85 -10.37 4.23
CA LEU A 274 -12.48 -10.86 4.32
C LEU A 274 -11.51 -10.11 3.39
N ILE A 275 -11.97 -9.62 2.23
CA ILE A 275 -11.18 -8.72 1.37
C ILE A 275 -10.78 -7.44 2.12
N ARG A 276 -11.69 -6.85 2.90
CA ARG A 276 -11.41 -5.66 3.73
C ARG A 276 -10.56 -6.01 4.95
N THR A 277 -10.77 -7.18 5.54
CA THR A 277 -9.92 -7.71 6.61
C THR A 277 -8.47 -7.88 6.16
N VAL A 278 -8.23 -8.47 4.99
CA VAL A 278 -6.87 -8.63 4.42
C VAL A 278 -6.28 -7.27 4.07
N PHE A 279 -7.08 -6.31 3.63
CA PHE A 279 -6.60 -4.94 3.39
C PHE A 279 -6.16 -4.23 4.67
N LEU A 280 -6.93 -4.37 5.76
CA LEU A 280 -6.54 -3.87 7.07
C LEU A 280 -5.28 -4.58 7.58
N LEU A 281 -5.19 -5.91 7.40
CA LEU A 281 -4.00 -6.69 7.74
C LEU A 281 -2.75 -6.17 7.02
N SER A 282 -2.80 -5.98 5.70
CA SER A 282 -1.70 -5.41 4.91
C SER A 282 -1.27 -4.04 5.45
N SER A 283 -2.22 -3.22 5.89
CA SER A 283 -1.96 -1.87 6.38
C SER A 283 -1.31 -1.90 7.78
N LEU A 284 -1.72 -2.82 8.65
CA LEU A 284 -1.09 -3.03 9.97
C LEU A 284 0.32 -3.61 9.84
N CYS A 285 0.52 -4.61 8.97
CA CYS A 285 1.79 -5.30 8.76
C CYS A 285 2.82 -4.50 7.96
N GLN A 286 2.58 -3.20 7.73
CA GLN A 286 3.65 -2.27 7.33
C GLN A 286 4.62 -2.03 8.48
N ASP A 287 4.15 -2.17 9.72
CA ASP A 287 4.99 -2.22 10.92
C ASP A 287 5.53 -3.63 11.16
N GLN A 288 6.83 -3.72 11.44
CA GLN A 288 7.52 -5.00 11.64
C GLN A 288 7.13 -5.71 12.93
N ILE A 289 6.75 -4.96 13.97
CA ILE A 289 6.29 -5.56 15.23
C ILE A 289 4.94 -6.24 15.00
N GLN A 290 4.01 -5.57 14.29
CA GLN A 290 2.73 -6.16 13.91
C GLN A 290 2.91 -7.38 12.98
N LEU A 291 3.80 -7.30 11.99
CA LEU A 291 4.10 -8.44 11.12
C LEU A 291 4.66 -9.64 11.90
N ARG A 292 5.58 -9.41 12.85
CA ARG A 292 6.11 -10.48 13.72
C ARG A 292 5.01 -11.09 14.59
N LYS A 293 4.21 -10.25 15.25
CA LYS A 293 3.06 -10.70 16.07
C LYS A 293 2.10 -11.55 15.25
N PHE A 294 1.76 -11.11 14.03
CA PHE A 294 0.91 -11.85 13.10
C PHE A 294 1.46 -13.25 12.81
N VAL A 295 2.75 -13.37 12.49
CA VAL A 295 3.38 -14.67 12.19
C VAL A 295 3.40 -15.58 13.43
N MET A 296 3.72 -15.02 14.60
CA MET A 296 3.78 -15.77 15.85
C MET A 296 2.42 -16.32 16.29
N GLU A 297 1.36 -15.54 16.12
CA GLU A 297 -0.01 -15.91 16.47
C GLU A 297 -0.65 -16.88 15.46
N GLY A 298 0.15 -17.46 14.55
CA GLY A 298 -0.32 -18.43 13.57
C GLY A 298 -1.11 -17.79 12.43
N GLY A 299 -0.97 -16.49 12.19
CA GLY A 299 -1.68 -15.76 11.15
C GLY A 299 -1.51 -16.34 9.74
N LEU A 300 -0.34 -16.91 9.44
CA LEU A 300 -0.10 -17.63 8.18
C LEU A 300 -0.98 -18.88 8.04
N ASP A 301 -1.24 -19.60 9.13
CA ASP A 301 -2.09 -20.79 9.13
C ASP A 301 -3.56 -20.38 8.94
N HIS A 302 -3.99 -19.29 9.58
CA HIS A 302 -5.34 -18.73 9.40
C HIS A 302 -5.58 -18.25 7.97
N LEU A 303 -4.64 -17.48 7.39
CA LEU A 303 -4.74 -17.05 5.98
C LEU A 303 -4.75 -18.25 5.02
N LEU A 304 -3.98 -19.30 5.30
CA LEU A 304 -3.94 -20.49 4.46
C LEU A 304 -5.30 -21.21 4.48
N GLN A 305 -5.93 -21.32 5.64
CA GLN A 305 -7.28 -21.89 5.78
C GLN A 305 -8.31 -21.08 4.96
N VAL A 306 -8.30 -19.75 5.09
CA VAL A 306 -9.19 -18.87 4.30
C VAL A 306 -8.91 -19.05 2.80
N PHE A 307 -7.65 -19.01 2.38
CA PHE A 307 -7.25 -19.15 0.97
C PHE A 307 -7.71 -20.47 0.33
N GLN A 308 -7.74 -21.55 1.12
CA GLN A 308 -8.19 -22.87 0.69
C GLN A 308 -9.71 -23.01 0.70
N ALA A 309 -10.41 -22.40 1.68
CA ALA A 309 -11.86 -22.47 1.83
C ALA A 309 -12.61 -21.80 0.66
N GLU A 310 -12.04 -20.73 0.10
CA GLU A 310 -12.65 -19.92 -0.97
C GLU A 310 -12.61 -20.55 -2.37
N LYS A 311 -12.22 -21.82 -2.45
CA LYS A 311 -12.13 -22.55 -3.72
C LYS A 311 -13.52 -22.71 -4.34
N GLY A 312 -13.74 -22.05 -5.46
CA GLY A 312 -14.99 -22.15 -6.24
C GLY A 312 -16.08 -21.18 -5.82
N VAL A 313 -15.76 -20.21 -4.96
CA VAL A 313 -16.65 -19.10 -4.60
C VAL A 313 -16.36 -17.92 -5.52
N GLU A 314 -17.20 -17.74 -6.54
CA GLU A 314 -16.99 -16.71 -7.58
C GLU A 314 -18.00 -15.55 -7.46
N PRO A 315 -17.62 -14.30 -7.79
CA PRO A 315 -16.27 -13.84 -8.13
C PRO A 315 -15.43 -13.43 -6.91
N ASP A 316 -16.07 -13.21 -5.76
CA ASP A 316 -15.44 -12.58 -4.59
C ASP A 316 -14.35 -13.47 -3.94
N GLY A 317 -14.50 -14.81 -3.97
CA GLY A 317 -13.50 -15.72 -3.45
C GLY A 317 -12.22 -15.71 -4.28
N ASP A 318 -12.31 -15.60 -5.62
CA ASP A 318 -11.12 -15.42 -6.45
C ASP A 318 -10.43 -14.07 -6.17
N LYS A 319 -11.21 -12.99 -6.05
CA LYS A 319 -10.68 -11.66 -5.66
C LYS A 319 -9.96 -11.71 -4.30
N LEU A 320 -10.54 -12.39 -3.31
CA LEU A 320 -9.92 -12.60 -2.00
C LEU A 320 -8.61 -13.38 -2.10
N ARG A 321 -8.56 -14.44 -2.90
CA ARG A 321 -7.32 -15.22 -3.12
C ARG A 321 -6.21 -14.38 -3.73
N GLY A 322 -6.55 -13.50 -4.67
CA GLY A 322 -5.60 -12.52 -5.22
C GLY A 322 -5.05 -11.58 -4.14
N LYS A 323 -5.92 -11.03 -3.28
CA LYS A 323 -5.50 -10.15 -2.17
C LYS A 323 -4.61 -10.85 -1.16
N ILE A 324 -4.91 -12.10 -0.81
CA ILE A 324 -4.07 -12.90 0.09
C ILE A 324 -2.71 -13.19 -0.56
N ALA A 325 -2.66 -13.54 -1.85
CA ALA A 325 -1.40 -13.77 -2.56
C ALA A 325 -0.52 -12.51 -2.56
N ASN A 326 -1.10 -11.33 -2.79
CA ASN A 326 -0.37 -10.06 -2.72
C ASN A 326 0.15 -9.78 -1.30
N PHE A 327 -0.65 -10.01 -0.26
CA PHE A 327 -0.17 -9.90 1.11
C PHE A 327 1.05 -10.79 1.39
N ILE A 328 1.00 -12.06 0.96
CA ILE A 328 2.13 -12.98 1.11
C ILE A 328 3.35 -12.48 0.33
N LEU A 329 3.16 -12.02 -0.91
CA LEU A 329 4.23 -11.48 -1.75
C LEU A 329 4.90 -10.24 -1.13
N ASP A 330 4.11 -9.30 -0.65
CA ASP A 330 4.57 -7.99 -0.18
C ASP A 330 5.19 -8.08 1.22
N HIS A 331 4.60 -8.88 2.12
CA HIS A 331 4.99 -8.86 3.54
C HIS A 331 5.71 -10.13 4.00
N ILE A 332 5.53 -11.29 3.37
CA ILE A 332 6.03 -12.57 3.91
C ILE A 332 7.23 -13.10 3.13
N ILE A 333 7.17 -13.09 1.80
CA ILE A 333 8.25 -13.65 0.97
C ILE A 333 9.53 -12.82 1.12
N GLN A 334 9.42 -11.51 1.31
CA GLN A 334 10.59 -10.64 1.50
C GLN A 334 11.02 -10.55 2.96
N ALA A 335 10.16 -10.90 3.92
CA ALA A 335 10.49 -10.82 5.33
C ALA A 335 11.64 -11.75 5.70
N ASP A 336 12.60 -11.22 6.45
CA ASP A 336 13.59 -12.00 7.14
C ASP A 336 13.34 -11.93 8.64
N PHE A 337 13.15 -13.10 9.24
CA PHE A 337 12.97 -13.25 10.67
C PHE A 337 14.26 -13.89 11.19
N PRO A 338 15.30 -13.08 11.49
CA PRO A 338 16.58 -13.62 11.95
C PRO A 338 16.39 -14.46 13.21
N GLU A 339 17.22 -15.49 13.39
CA GLU A 339 17.28 -16.22 14.66
C GLU A 339 17.61 -15.26 15.81
N PRO A 340 17.11 -15.50 17.04
CA PRO A 340 17.45 -14.65 18.18
C PRO A 340 18.97 -14.59 18.36
N SER A 341 19.56 -13.41 18.15
CA SER A 341 20.82 -13.09 18.80
C SER A 341 20.57 -13.05 20.30
N LYS A 342 21.49 -13.59 21.10
CA LYS A 342 21.45 -13.47 22.57
C LYS A 342 21.58 -12.02 23.06
N ASP A 343 21.91 -11.11 22.16
CA ASP A 343 22.06 -9.69 22.45
C ASP A 343 20.73 -8.96 22.19
N ARG A 344 20.29 -8.21 23.21
CA ARG A 344 19.07 -7.37 23.20
C ARG A 344 19.10 -6.43 21.99
N VAL A 345 18.02 -6.41 21.22
CA VAL A 345 17.81 -5.40 20.18
C VAL A 345 17.05 -4.23 20.82
N GLU A 346 17.70 -3.08 20.94
CA GLU A 346 17.05 -1.82 21.31
C GLU A 346 16.26 -1.31 20.08
N TYR A 347 14.97 -1.02 20.26
CA TYR A 347 14.13 -0.44 19.20
C TYR A 347 13.76 1.00 19.57
N GLU A 348 13.91 1.92 18.62
CA GLU A 348 13.39 3.29 18.73
C GLU A 348 11.87 3.27 18.61
N THR A 349 11.16 3.70 19.66
CA THR A 349 9.73 3.99 19.59
C THR A 349 9.50 5.50 19.57
N PHE A 350 8.64 5.95 18.68
CA PHE A 350 8.16 7.34 18.65
C PHE A 350 7.02 7.51 19.67
N THR A 351 7.27 8.25 20.74
CA THR A 351 6.22 8.73 21.65
C THR A 351 5.74 10.11 21.21
N TYR A 352 4.43 10.31 21.12
CA TYR A 352 3.83 11.61 20.88
C TYR A 352 3.54 12.29 22.23
N ASP A 353 4.16 13.44 22.49
CA ASP A 353 3.71 14.33 23.56
C ASP A 353 2.51 15.14 23.05
N GLU A 354 1.36 14.96 23.68
CA GLU A 354 0.13 15.67 23.34
C GLU A 354 0.18 17.18 23.69
N ASN A 355 1.20 17.63 24.43
CA ASN A 355 1.30 18.99 24.95
C ASN A 355 2.32 19.89 24.24
N GLU A 356 3.07 19.40 23.25
CA GLU A 356 4.07 20.20 22.56
C GLU A 356 3.58 20.74 21.20
N ASN A 357 3.77 22.05 21.02
CA ASN A 357 3.51 22.79 19.80
C ASN A 357 4.33 22.18 18.63
N PRO A 358 3.73 21.88 17.46
CA PRO A 358 4.37 21.16 16.35
C PRO A 358 5.58 21.85 15.67
N MET A 359 6.15 22.90 16.27
CA MET A 359 7.29 23.66 15.77
C MET A 359 8.54 23.61 16.67
N SER A 360 8.54 22.87 17.77
CA SER A 360 9.73 22.69 18.62
C SER A 360 9.97 21.22 18.95
N GLN A 361 10.26 20.39 17.95
CA GLN A 361 10.72 19.03 18.23
C GLN A 361 12.20 19.08 18.64
N GLN A 362 12.44 18.98 19.94
CA GLN A 362 13.73 18.51 20.45
C GLN A 362 13.62 16.99 20.56
N GLU A 363 14.49 16.27 19.85
CA GLU A 363 14.60 14.81 19.92
C GLU A 363 14.78 14.39 21.38
N SER A 364 13.74 13.81 21.98
CA SER A 364 13.81 13.25 23.33
C SER A 364 13.69 11.73 23.24
N TRP A 365 14.74 11.07 23.70
CA TRP A 365 14.86 9.62 23.76
C TRP A 365 14.07 9.14 24.98
N ILE A 366 12.88 8.57 24.79
CA ILE A 366 12.21 7.83 25.85
C ILE A 366 12.63 6.38 25.73
N ILE A 367 13.39 5.91 26.73
CA ILE A 367 13.62 4.50 26.98
C ILE A 367 12.24 3.91 27.33
N VAL A 368 11.67 3.13 26.40
CA VAL A 368 10.49 2.32 26.71
C VAL A 368 10.89 1.35 27.79
N ASP A 369 10.05 1.26 28.82
CA ASP A 369 10.20 0.37 29.95
C ASP A 369 10.70 -1.02 29.52
N GLU A 370 11.64 -1.56 30.31
CA GLU A 370 12.34 -2.84 30.14
C GLU A 370 11.40 -4.07 30.11
N SER A 371 10.08 -3.85 30.09
CA SER A 371 9.01 -4.81 30.31
C SER A 371 8.17 -5.15 29.06
N LEU A 372 8.35 -4.45 27.93
CA LEU A 372 7.80 -4.89 26.64
C LEU A 372 8.61 -6.10 26.17
N GLU A 373 8.24 -7.28 26.65
CA GLU A 373 8.74 -8.57 26.15
C GLU A 373 8.59 -8.57 24.63
N ILE A 374 9.72 -8.46 23.92
CA ILE A 374 9.76 -8.64 22.48
C ILE A 374 9.15 -10.02 22.23
N PRO A 375 8.05 -10.12 21.46
CA PRO A 375 7.42 -11.40 21.19
C PRO A 375 8.46 -12.39 20.65
N GLU A 376 8.63 -13.54 21.30
CA GLU A 376 9.59 -14.58 20.92
C GLU A 376 9.53 -14.88 19.41
N ILE A 377 10.65 -14.76 18.70
CA ILE A 377 10.73 -14.92 17.24
C ILE A 377 10.00 -16.21 16.79
N PRO A 378 9.21 -16.16 15.70
CA PRO A 378 8.55 -17.33 15.15
C PRO A 378 9.53 -18.50 14.99
N ASN A 379 9.18 -19.68 15.50
CA ASN A 379 9.99 -20.89 15.34
C ASN A 379 10.41 -21.05 13.87
N PRO A 380 11.71 -20.91 13.52
CA PRO A 380 12.15 -20.85 12.13
C PRO A 380 11.73 -22.06 11.31
N LYS A 381 11.72 -23.25 11.95
CA LYS A 381 11.27 -24.50 11.31
C LYS A 381 9.77 -24.49 10.99
N ARG A 382 8.95 -23.91 11.87
CA ARG A 382 7.50 -23.75 11.63
C ARG A 382 7.27 -22.77 10.49
N PHE A 383 7.98 -21.63 10.49
CA PHE A 383 7.87 -20.64 9.42
C PHE A 383 8.24 -21.24 8.05
N GLU A 384 9.36 -21.97 7.96
CA GLU A 384 9.76 -22.64 6.71
C GLU A 384 8.79 -23.74 6.28
N LYS A 385 8.21 -24.50 7.22
CA LYS A 385 7.14 -25.44 6.92
C LYS A 385 5.94 -24.72 6.31
N ASN A 386 5.51 -23.60 6.91
CA ASN A 386 4.38 -22.82 6.42
C ASN A 386 4.64 -22.30 5.00
N LEU A 387 5.86 -21.83 4.70
CA LEU A 387 6.23 -21.43 3.33
C LEU A 387 6.07 -22.57 2.31
N LYS A 388 6.40 -23.82 2.68
CA LYS A 388 6.19 -24.98 1.79
C LYS A 388 4.71 -25.30 1.62
N ASP A 389 3.93 -25.21 2.70
CA ASP A 389 2.48 -25.41 2.66
C ASP A 389 1.80 -24.36 1.73
N TRP A 390 2.29 -23.12 1.74
CA TRP A 390 1.87 -22.05 0.82
C TRP A 390 2.27 -22.30 -0.64
N GLU A 391 3.47 -22.82 -0.90
CA GLU A 391 3.89 -23.18 -2.26
C GLU A 391 2.91 -24.18 -2.90
N LEU A 392 2.52 -25.22 -2.14
CA LEU A 392 1.55 -26.21 -2.58
C LEU A 392 0.17 -25.60 -2.83
N ALA A 393 -0.29 -24.72 -1.95
CA ALA A 393 -1.57 -24.03 -2.09
C ALA A 393 -1.60 -23.12 -3.33
N PHE A 394 -0.52 -22.41 -3.62
CA PHE A 394 -0.42 -21.61 -4.84
C PHE A 394 -0.40 -22.46 -6.11
N ASP A 395 0.29 -23.60 -6.11
CA ASP A 395 0.26 -24.54 -7.23
C ASP A 395 -1.16 -25.06 -7.53
N GLU A 396 -1.91 -25.41 -6.49
CA GLU A 396 -3.29 -25.83 -6.65
C GLU A 396 -4.17 -24.68 -7.16
N SER A 397 -4.02 -23.49 -6.56
CA SER A 397 -4.74 -22.29 -6.94
C SER A 397 -4.57 -21.92 -8.40
N ARG A 398 -3.31 -21.88 -8.86
CA ARG A 398 -2.94 -21.57 -10.24
C ARG A 398 -3.68 -22.47 -11.22
N ARG A 399 -3.73 -23.78 -10.96
CA ARG A 399 -4.40 -24.76 -11.85
C ARG A 399 -5.91 -24.56 -11.94
N VAL A 400 -6.52 -24.08 -10.86
CA VAL A 400 -7.96 -23.79 -10.81
C VAL A 400 -8.24 -22.49 -11.57
N LEU A 401 -7.53 -21.42 -11.22
CA LEU A 401 -7.74 -20.09 -11.79
C LEU A 401 -7.39 -20.02 -13.28
N SER A 402 -6.39 -20.77 -13.74
CA SER A 402 -5.99 -20.77 -15.17
C SER A 402 -7.06 -21.29 -16.12
N LYS A 403 -8.09 -21.96 -15.61
CA LYS A 403 -9.22 -22.48 -16.41
C LYS A 403 -10.37 -21.50 -16.52
N LYS A 404 -10.37 -20.46 -15.69
CA LYS A 404 -11.42 -19.45 -15.60
C LYS A 404 -11.10 -18.29 -16.54
N LYS A 405 -12.13 -17.50 -16.86
CA LYS A 405 -12.03 -16.37 -17.79
C LYS A 405 -12.68 -15.09 -17.27
N THR A 406 -13.16 -15.07 -16.02
CA THR A 406 -13.67 -13.82 -15.43
C THR A 406 -12.51 -12.88 -15.16
N HIS A 407 -12.78 -11.58 -15.17
CA HIS A 407 -11.75 -10.57 -14.91
C HIS A 407 -11.07 -10.80 -13.55
N GLU A 408 -11.87 -11.06 -12.50
CA GLU A 408 -11.38 -11.30 -11.14
C GLU A 408 -10.54 -12.57 -11.06
N SER A 409 -10.89 -13.61 -11.81
CA SER A 409 -10.10 -14.86 -11.87
C SER A 409 -8.73 -14.65 -12.49
N VAL A 410 -8.65 -13.80 -13.53
CA VAL A 410 -7.40 -13.49 -14.23
C VAL A 410 -6.47 -12.69 -13.32
N VAL A 411 -6.99 -11.61 -12.70
CA VAL A 411 -6.22 -10.80 -11.73
C VAL A 411 -5.75 -11.63 -10.55
N ALA A 412 -6.61 -12.52 -10.03
CA ALA A 412 -6.24 -13.44 -8.97
C ALA A 412 -5.15 -14.44 -9.42
N TRP A 413 -5.23 -14.94 -10.66
CA TRP A 413 -4.25 -15.85 -11.22
C TRP A 413 -2.86 -15.19 -11.31
N GLU A 414 -2.79 -13.96 -11.79
CA GLU A 414 -1.54 -13.19 -11.90
C GLU A 414 -0.91 -12.96 -10.53
N SER A 415 -1.71 -12.53 -9.55
CA SER A 415 -1.26 -12.32 -8.16
C SER A 415 -0.72 -13.63 -7.54
N VAL A 416 -1.44 -14.73 -7.74
CA VAL A 416 -1.03 -16.07 -7.25
C VAL A 416 0.25 -16.55 -7.94
N GLU A 417 0.38 -16.35 -9.25
CA GLU A 417 1.56 -16.77 -9.99
C GLU A 417 2.80 -15.98 -9.55
N ALA A 418 2.68 -14.65 -9.41
CA ALA A 418 3.77 -13.79 -8.95
C ALA A 418 4.25 -14.20 -7.54
N ALA A 419 3.32 -14.40 -6.60
CA ALA A 419 3.64 -14.87 -5.25
C ALA A 419 4.34 -16.24 -5.28
N ARG A 420 3.84 -17.17 -6.11
CA ARG A 420 4.43 -18.51 -6.25
C ARG A 420 5.85 -18.48 -6.78
N GLU A 421 6.11 -17.70 -7.83
CA GLU A 421 7.45 -17.59 -8.41
C GLU A 421 8.44 -16.98 -7.43
N ALA A 422 8.05 -15.92 -6.72
CA ALA A 422 8.88 -15.30 -5.70
C ALA A 422 9.19 -16.26 -4.55
N LEU A 423 8.19 -17.04 -4.11
CA LEU A 423 8.33 -18.03 -3.04
C LEU A 423 9.31 -19.16 -3.42
N ARG A 424 9.19 -19.67 -4.65
CA ARG A 424 10.12 -20.68 -5.18
C ARG A 424 11.55 -20.18 -5.25
N LYS A 425 11.75 -18.94 -5.72
CA LYS A 425 13.09 -18.32 -5.75
C LYS A 425 13.70 -18.27 -4.34
N ARG A 426 12.90 -17.89 -3.32
CA ARG A 426 13.33 -17.87 -1.92
C ARG A 426 13.66 -19.26 -1.36
N LEU A 427 12.81 -20.26 -1.62
CA LEU A 427 13.05 -21.62 -1.13
C LEU A 427 14.29 -22.24 -1.80
N ALA A 428 14.52 -21.95 -3.08
CA ALA A 428 15.70 -22.41 -3.81
C ALA A 428 16.99 -21.74 -3.34
N SER A 429 16.98 -20.44 -3.01
CA SER A 429 18.17 -19.75 -2.49
C SER A 429 18.61 -20.30 -1.13
N LYS A 430 17.66 -20.66 -0.27
CA LYS A 430 17.95 -21.30 1.03
C LYS A 430 18.46 -22.73 0.93
N ALA A 431 18.08 -23.49 -0.10
CA ALA A 431 18.55 -24.87 -0.28
C ALA A 431 20.01 -24.97 -0.75
N ASN A 432 20.59 -23.86 -1.22
CA ASN A 432 21.98 -23.76 -1.68
C ASN A 432 22.94 -23.19 -0.63
N LEU A 433 22.43 -22.83 0.55
CA LEU A 433 23.19 -22.45 1.75
C LEU A 433 23.24 -23.64 2.70
#